data_AF-A0ABC8RGG7-F1
#
_entry.id   AF-A0ABC8RGG7-F1
#
_cell.length_a   1.000
_cell.length_b   1.000
_cell.length_c   1.000
_cell.angle_alpha   90.00
_cell.angle_beta   90.00
_cell.angle_gamma   90.00
#
_symmetry.space_group_name_H-M   'P 1'
#
loop_
_entity.id
_entity.type
_entity.pdbx_description
1 polymer ?
#
loop_
_entity_poly.entity_id
_entity_poly.type
_entity_poly.pdbx_seq_one_letter_code
_entity_poly.pdbx_strand_id
1 'polypeptide(L)'
;MGTELHFSTTFHPQTDGQSERVIQIVEDMLRACALDFKGSWSDHLPLVEFTYNNSYQESIRMTPYEALYGRPCRSPTCLLEVGESSLFGLDIVRETMEKIQLIRERLRTAQSRQKSYADHKRKPLEFKVGDYVFLKVSPKKGMF
;
A
#
# COMPACT_ATOMS: atom_id res chain seq x y z
N MET A 1 2.01 -29.59 -2.10
CA MET A 1 2.15 -28.27 -2.74
C MET A 1 3.65 -28.03 -2.89
N GLY A 2 4.23 -28.26 -4.06
CA GLY A 2 5.68 -28.17 -4.29
C GLY A 2 6.17 -26.72 -4.31
N THR A 3 5.93 -25.96 -3.23
CA THR A 3 6.33 -24.55 -3.10
C THR A 3 7.78 -24.45 -2.65
N GLU A 4 8.55 -23.68 -3.40
CA GLU A 4 9.95 -23.37 -3.08
C GLU A 4 10.00 -22.06 -2.28
N LEU A 5 10.74 -22.07 -1.16
CA LEU A 5 10.85 -20.91 -0.27
C LEU A 5 12.10 -20.11 -0.60
N HIS A 6 11.94 -18.84 -0.97
CA HIS A 6 13.03 -17.90 -1.12
C HIS A 6 13.13 -17.02 0.12
N PHE A 7 14.19 -17.19 0.90
CA PHE A 7 14.43 -16.39 2.10
C PHE A 7 15.22 -15.12 1.79
N SER A 8 14.76 -13.99 2.31
CA SER A 8 15.53 -12.76 2.32
C SER A 8 16.77 -12.90 3.21
N THR A 9 17.87 -12.26 2.81
CA THR A 9 19.07 -12.18 3.64
C THR A 9 18.77 -11.50 4.98
N THR A 10 19.29 -12.06 6.08
CA THR A 10 19.05 -11.54 7.44
C THR A 10 19.45 -10.07 7.55
N PHE A 11 18.57 -9.25 8.13
CA PHE A 11 18.76 -7.81 8.31
C PHE A 11 18.95 -7.01 7.00
N HIS A 12 18.50 -7.55 5.86
CA HIS A 12 18.41 -6.85 4.59
C HIS A 12 16.93 -6.64 4.19
N PRO A 13 16.23 -5.67 4.83
CA PRO A 13 14.84 -5.33 4.49
C PRO A 13 14.67 -4.95 3.01
N GLN A 14 15.74 -4.45 2.37
CA GLN A 14 15.76 -4.14 0.94
C GLN A 14 15.47 -5.32 0.01
N THR A 15 15.75 -6.57 0.42
CA THR A 15 15.41 -7.76 -0.38
C THR A 15 13.90 -7.95 -0.49
N ASP A 16 13.14 -7.58 0.54
CA ASP A 16 11.67 -7.61 0.55
C ASP A 16 11.07 -6.19 0.48
N GLY A 17 11.83 -5.25 -0.10
CA GLY A 17 11.47 -3.83 -0.09
C GLY A 17 10.15 -3.51 -0.81
N GLN A 18 9.73 -4.35 -1.75
CA GLN A 18 8.41 -4.21 -2.41
C GLN A 18 7.28 -4.52 -1.41
N SER A 19 7.31 -5.68 -0.74
CA SER A 19 6.28 -6.06 0.23
C SER A 19 6.29 -5.11 1.42
N GLU A 20 7.46 -4.78 1.96
CA GLU A 20 7.60 -3.80 3.05
C GLU A 20 7.02 -2.44 2.68
N ARG A 21 7.22 -2.00 1.43
CA ARG A 21 6.65 -0.75 0.93
C ARG A 21 5.13 -0.81 0.88
N VAL A 22 4.57 -1.91 0.38
CA VAL A 22 3.12 -2.11 0.36
C VAL A 22 2.56 -2.10 1.78
N ILE A 23 3.17 -2.84 2.70
CA ILE A 23 2.75 -2.92 4.10
C ILE A 23 2.74 -1.53 4.74
N GLN A 24 3.79 -0.73 4.58
CA GLN A 24 3.83 0.64 5.12
C GLN A 24 2.72 1.53 4.56
N ILE A 25 2.43 1.42 3.27
CA ILE A 25 1.34 2.18 2.63
C ILE A 25 -0.01 1.79 3.23
N VAL A 26 -0.28 0.48 3.34
CA VAL A 26 -1.52 -0.04 3.91
C VAL A 26 -1.66 0.33 5.39
N GLU A 27 -0.58 0.25 6.17
CA GLU A 27 -0.56 0.70 7.56
C GLU A 27 -0.86 2.19 7.71
N ASP A 28 -0.29 3.04 6.84
CA ASP A 28 -0.57 4.48 6.84
C ASP A 28 -2.05 4.77 6.50
N MET A 29 -2.63 4.04 5.54
CA MET A 29 -4.05 4.13 5.20
C MET A 29 -4.93 3.70 6.37
N LEU A 30 -4.63 2.55 6.99
CA LEU A 30 -5.37 2.02 8.14
C LEU A 30 -5.29 2.97 9.33
N ARG A 31 -4.12 3.53 9.61
CA ARG A 31 -3.94 4.50 10.70
C ARG A 31 -4.77 5.75 10.47
N ALA A 32 -4.83 6.26 9.24
CA ALA A 32 -5.69 7.38 8.91
C ALA A 32 -7.18 7.02 9.03
N CYS A 33 -7.59 5.84 8.54
CA CYS A 33 -8.97 5.35 8.68
C CYS A 33 -9.40 5.24 10.14
N ALA A 34 -8.53 4.70 11.01
CA ALA A 34 -8.83 4.56 12.42
C ALA A 34 -8.92 5.91 13.16
N LEU A 35 -8.28 6.96 12.64
CA LEU A 35 -8.36 8.32 13.19
C LEU A 35 -9.62 9.05 12.71
N ASP A 36 -9.95 8.92 11.42
CA ASP A 36 -11.02 9.68 10.77
C ASP A 36 -12.39 8.99 10.89
N PHE A 37 -12.42 7.65 11.00
CA PHE A 37 -13.65 6.86 11.10
C PHE A 37 -13.85 6.29 12.50
N LYS A 38 -15.11 6.25 12.94
CA LYS A 38 -15.51 5.52 14.16
C LYS A 38 -15.50 4.01 13.88
N GLY A 39 -15.27 3.19 14.90
CA GLY A 39 -15.28 1.72 14.80
C GLY A 39 -13.89 1.08 14.84
N SER A 40 -13.82 -0.22 14.57
CA SER A 40 -12.56 -0.97 14.57
C SER A 40 -11.84 -0.81 13.23
N TRP A 41 -10.50 -0.88 13.24
CA TRP A 41 -9.70 -0.91 12.00
C TRP A 41 -10.10 -2.08 11.08
N SER A 42 -10.60 -3.19 11.66
CA SER A 42 -11.07 -4.37 10.93
C SER A 42 -12.24 -4.05 10.01
N ASP A 43 -13.12 -3.14 10.42
CA ASP A 43 -14.35 -2.81 9.69
C ASP A 43 -14.03 -2.02 8.41
N HIS A 44 -12.89 -1.33 8.40
CA HIS A 44 -12.41 -0.51 7.29
C HIS A 44 -11.44 -1.25 6.37
N LEU A 45 -11.00 -2.45 6.74
CA LEU A 45 -10.02 -3.24 5.98
C LEU A 45 -10.47 -3.47 4.51
N PRO A 46 -11.74 -3.84 4.23
CA PRO A 46 -12.20 -3.99 2.85
C PRO A 46 -12.13 -2.69 2.03
N LEU A 47 -12.39 -1.54 2.67
CA LEU A 47 -12.32 -0.23 2.01
C LEU A 47 -10.88 0.18 1.71
N VAL A 48 -9.95 -0.10 2.63
CA VAL A 48 -8.52 0.14 2.43
C VAL A 48 -7.97 -0.74 1.31
N GLU A 49 -8.26 -2.04 1.34
CA GLU A 49 -7.86 -2.99 0.29
C GLU A 49 -8.41 -2.54 -1.06
N PHE A 50 -9.72 -2.26 -1.13
CA PHE A 50 -10.36 -1.79 -2.34
C PHE A 50 -9.69 -0.51 -2.87
N THR A 51 -9.43 0.45 -2.00
CA THR A 51 -8.82 1.73 -2.42
C THR A 51 -7.39 1.52 -2.90
N TYR A 52 -6.59 0.69 -2.22
CA TYR A 52 -5.22 0.38 -2.62
C TYR A 52 -5.17 -0.35 -3.96
N ASN A 53 -5.95 -1.42 -4.14
CA ASN A 53 -5.99 -2.23 -5.35
C ASN A 53 -6.45 -1.45 -6.59
N ASN A 54 -7.22 -0.37 -6.38
CA ASN A 54 -7.74 0.50 -7.44
C ASN A 54 -7.00 1.85 -7.55
N SER A 55 -5.91 2.01 -6.81
CA SER A 55 -5.06 3.21 -6.92
C SER A 55 -3.93 2.98 -7.90
N TYR A 56 -3.68 3.97 -8.75
CA TYR A 56 -2.62 3.91 -9.74
C TYR A 56 -1.26 3.76 -9.05
N GLN A 57 -0.46 2.80 -9.53
CA GLN A 57 0.90 2.59 -9.06
C GLN A 57 1.92 2.94 -10.14
N GLU A 58 2.85 3.83 -9.78
CA GLU A 58 3.87 4.33 -10.72
C GLU A 58 4.82 3.23 -11.21
N SER A 59 5.15 2.26 -10.36
CA SER A 59 6.08 1.15 -10.68
C SER A 59 5.55 0.23 -11.78
N ILE A 60 4.24 -0.01 -11.82
CA ILE A 60 3.57 -0.88 -12.80
C ILE A 60 2.78 -0.11 -13.86
N ARG A 61 2.68 1.22 -13.73
CA ARG A 61 1.93 2.14 -14.60
C ARG A 61 0.44 1.77 -14.80
N MET A 62 -0.15 1.09 -13.82
CA MET A 62 -1.55 0.70 -13.78
C MET A 62 -1.99 0.45 -12.34
N THR A 63 -3.25 0.10 -12.11
CA THR A 63 -3.71 -0.35 -10.79
C THR A 63 -3.37 -1.83 -10.56
N PRO A 64 -3.12 -2.27 -9.32
CA PRO A 64 -2.94 -3.70 -9.01
C PRO A 64 -4.12 -4.56 -9.48
N TYR A 65 -5.34 -4.03 -9.41
CA TYR A 65 -6.53 -4.70 -9.93
C TYR A 65 -6.43 -4.95 -11.45
N GLU A 66 -6.05 -3.93 -12.23
CA GLU A 66 -5.86 -4.07 -13.67
C GLU A 66 -4.74 -5.05 -14.00
N ALA A 67 -3.64 -5.02 -13.26
CA ALA A 67 -2.53 -5.95 -13.44
C ALA A 67 -2.96 -7.41 -13.22
N LEU A 68 -3.83 -7.65 -12.24
CA LEU A 68 -4.31 -8.99 -11.89
C LEU A 68 -5.41 -9.50 -12.84
N TYR A 69 -6.35 -8.63 -13.24
CA TYR A 69 -7.55 -9.03 -13.98
C TYR A 69 -7.58 -8.59 -15.45
N GLY A 70 -6.60 -7.82 -15.92
CA GLY A 70 -6.49 -7.31 -17.28
C GLY A 70 -7.54 -6.27 -17.66
N ARG A 71 -8.31 -5.74 -16.70
CA ARG A 71 -9.38 -4.76 -16.93
C ARG A 71 -9.52 -3.80 -15.75
N PRO A 72 -9.99 -2.56 -15.97
CA PRO A 72 -10.31 -1.64 -14.89
C PRO A 72 -11.43 -2.20 -14.01
N CYS A 73 -11.37 -1.93 -12.71
CA CYS A 73 -12.43 -2.29 -11.79
C CYS A 73 -13.69 -1.50 -12.10
N ARG A 74 -14.83 -2.19 -12.09
CA ARG A 74 -16.15 -1.56 -12.13
C ARG A 74 -16.59 -1.28 -10.70
N SER A 75 -16.36 -0.06 -10.25
CA SER A 75 -16.76 0.41 -8.93
C SER A 75 -18.15 1.05 -8.95
N PRO A 76 -18.85 1.16 -7.81
CA PRO A 76 -20.09 1.92 -7.69
C PRO A 76 -19.99 3.38 -8.18
N THR A 77 -18.79 3.97 -8.15
CA THR A 77 -18.55 5.32 -8.71
C THR A 77 -18.68 5.39 -10.24
N CYS A 78 -18.55 4.26 -10.95
CA CYS A 78 -18.84 4.15 -12.39
C CYS A 78 -20.31 3.72 -12.64
N LEU A 79 -20.94 3.10 -11.63
CA LEU A 79 -22.34 2.65 -11.70
C LEU A 79 -23.34 3.81 -11.52
N LEU A 80 -22.98 4.89 -10.81
CA LEU A 80 -23.86 6.05 -10.63
C LEU A 80 -24.18 6.78 -11.96
N GLU A 81 -23.37 6.60 -13.01
CA GLU A 81 -23.66 7.12 -14.36
C GLU A 81 -24.73 6.28 -15.09
N VAL A 82 -24.94 5.04 -14.66
CA VAL A 82 -25.97 4.15 -15.22
C VAL A 82 -27.18 4.23 -14.28
N GLY A 83 -28.15 5.04 -14.68
CA GLY A 83 -29.32 5.39 -13.89
C GLY A 83 -30.04 4.20 -13.23
N GLU A 84 -30.59 4.52 -12.05
CA GLU A 84 -31.52 3.73 -11.23
C GLU A 84 -30.92 2.72 -10.24
N SER A 85 -30.72 3.17 -9.00
CA SER A 85 -30.79 2.24 -7.85
C SER A 85 -31.20 2.96 -6.55
N SER A 86 -32.43 2.67 -6.11
CA SER A 86 -33.01 2.70 -4.75
C SER A 86 -32.42 3.68 -3.72
N LEU A 87 -33.26 4.62 -3.25
CA LEU A 87 -32.95 5.69 -2.29
C LEU A 87 -32.22 5.25 -1.01
N PHE A 88 -32.42 4.02 -0.51
CA PHE A 88 -31.76 3.52 0.70
C PHE A 88 -30.31 3.06 0.47
N GLY A 89 -29.96 2.69 -0.77
CA GLY A 89 -28.60 2.34 -1.14
C GLY A 89 -27.71 3.58 -1.31
N LEU A 90 -28.30 4.72 -1.69
CA LEU A 90 -27.57 5.95 -1.97
C LEU A 90 -26.85 6.52 -0.74
N ASP A 91 -27.43 6.41 0.46
CA ASP A 91 -26.79 6.91 1.68
C ASP A 91 -25.54 6.13 2.06
N ILE A 92 -25.63 4.79 2.03
CA ILE A 92 -24.49 3.90 2.29
C ILE A 92 -23.45 4.05 1.19
N VAL A 93 -23.88 4.16 -0.08
CA VAL A 93 -22.98 4.40 -1.22
C VAL A 93 -22.28 5.76 -1.07
N ARG A 94 -23.00 6.81 -0.69
CA ARG A 94 -22.45 8.16 -0.45
C ARG A 94 -21.43 8.13 0.69
N GLU A 95 -21.78 7.55 1.84
CA GLU A 95 -20.86 7.41 2.97
C GLU A 95 -19.62 6.62 2.56
N THR A 96 -19.79 5.54 1.79
CA THR A 96 -18.67 4.74 1.27
C THR A 96 -17.81 5.54 0.30
N MET A 97 -18.41 6.36 -0.57
CA MET A 97 -17.70 7.22 -1.52
C MET A 97 -16.87 8.29 -0.80
N GLU A 98 -17.43 8.93 0.22
CA GLU A 98 -16.73 9.91 1.06
C GLU A 98 -15.52 9.26 1.75
N LYS A 99 -15.71 8.05 2.30
CA LYS A 99 -14.63 7.27 2.91
C LYS A 99 -13.54 6.92 1.89
N ILE A 100 -13.90 6.41 0.72
CA ILE A 100 -12.94 6.08 -0.35
C ILE A 100 -12.15 7.32 -0.78
N GLN A 101 -12.83 8.46 -0.93
CA GLN A 101 -12.18 9.71 -1.33
C GLN A 101 -11.15 10.16 -0.29
N LEU A 102 -11.50 10.11 1.00
CA LEU A 102 -10.58 10.42 2.08
C LEU A 102 -9.39 9.45 2.09
N ILE A 103 -9.63 8.13 1.95
CA ILE A 103 -8.56 7.12 1.91
C ILE A 103 -7.59 7.40 0.75
N ARG A 104 -8.09 7.80 -0.43
CA ARG A 104 -7.25 8.18 -1.59
C ARG A 104 -6.37 9.38 -1.30
N GLU A 105 -6.88 10.40 -0.62
CA GLU A 105 -6.11 11.59 -0.24
C GLU A 105 -5.00 11.24 0.77
N ARG A 106 -5.33 10.40 1.76
CA ARG A 106 -4.37 9.89 2.74
C ARG A 106 -3.27 9.06 2.07
N LEU A 107 -3.64 8.21 1.11
CA LEU A 107 -2.70 7.44 0.30
C LEU A 107 -1.70 8.33 -0.45
N ARG A 108 -2.18 9.37 -1.15
CA ARG A 108 -1.30 10.33 -1.85
C ARG A 108 -0.34 11.03 -0.90
N THR A 109 -0.83 11.42 0.28
CA THR A 109 -0.02 12.08 1.30
C THR A 109 1.08 11.16 1.83
N ALA A 110 0.74 9.90 2.13
CA ALA A 110 1.70 8.88 2.57
C ALA A 110 2.80 8.64 1.51
N GLN A 111 2.39 8.45 0.25
CA GLN A 111 3.31 8.28 -0.87
C GLN A 111 4.26 9.49 -1.05
N SER A 112 3.72 10.71 -0.94
CA SER A 112 4.48 11.96 -1.10
C SER A 112 5.52 12.14 0.01
N ARG A 113 5.12 11.89 1.27
CA ARG A 113 6.02 11.90 2.44
C ARG A 113 7.15 10.88 2.26
N GLN A 114 6.80 9.66 1.87
CA GLN A 114 7.77 8.61 1.66
C GLN A 114 8.77 8.94 0.54
N LYS A 115 8.31 9.51 -0.58
CA LYS A 115 9.18 9.97 -1.68
C LYS A 115 10.16 11.03 -1.18
N SER A 116 9.65 12.06 -0.49
CA SER A 116 10.47 13.13 0.10
C SER A 116 11.56 12.58 1.04
N TYR A 117 11.21 11.65 1.93
CA TYR A 117 12.18 11.05 2.86
C TYR A 117 13.23 10.18 2.18
N ALA A 118 12.85 9.43 1.15
CA ALA A 118 13.77 8.59 0.40
C ALA A 118 14.75 9.44 -0.42
N ASP A 119 14.23 10.43 -1.16
CA ASP A 119 15.01 11.28 -2.04
C ASP A 119 16.02 12.13 -1.25
N HIS A 120 15.64 12.67 -0.09
CA HIS A 120 16.54 13.46 0.76
C HIS A 120 17.75 12.67 1.27
N LYS A 121 17.63 11.34 1.41
CA LYS A 121 18.70 10.49 1.95
C LYS A 121 19.54 9.78 0.89
N ARG A 122 19.20 9.93 -0.40
CA ARG A 122 19.87 9.19 -1.47
C ARG A 122 21.18 9.88 -1.86
N LYS A 123 22.31 9.27 -1.50
CA LYS A 123 23.62 9.56 -2.09
C LYS A 123 23.94 8.47 -3.11
N PRO A 124 24.38 8.81 -4.34
CA PRO A 124 24.88 7.79 -5.26
C PRO A 124 26.15 7.18 -4.64
N LEU A 125 26.12 5.87 -4.42
CA LEU A 125 27.24 5.09 -3.94
C LEU A 125 27.36 3.86 -4.83
N GLU A 126 28.47 3.76 -5.54
CA GLU A 126 28.77 2.63 -6.41
C GLU A 126 29.92 1.83 -5.79
N PHE A 127 29.76 0.51 -5.72
CA PHE A 127 30.80 -0.39 -5.24
C PHE A 127 31.36 -1.19 -6.41
N LYS A 128 32.66 -1.46 -6.37
CA LYS A 128 33.35 -2.34 -7.31
C LYS A 128 33.73 -3.65 -6.63
N VAL A 129 33.87 -4.70 -7.43
CA VAL A 129 34.38 -5.98 -6.94
C VAL A 129 35.80 -5.76 -6.39
N GLY A 130 35.99 -6.10 -5.10
CA GLY A 130 37.24 -5.87 -4.37
C GLY A 130 37.19 -4.73 -3.35
N ASP A 131 36.11 -3.93 -3.31
CA ASP A 131 35.95 -2.89 -2.30
C ASP A 131 35.66 -3.49 -0.91
N TYR A 132 36.29 -2.94 0.13
CA TYR A 132 36.01 -3.29 1.52
C TYR A 132 34.79 -2.49 2.01
N VAL A 133 33.78 -3.19 2.51
CA VAL A 133 32.57 -2.58 3.09
C VAL A 133 32.33 -3.06 4.52
N PHE A 134 31.79 -2.18 5.35
CA PHE A 134 31.38 -2.53 6.70
C PHE A 134 30.00 -3.21 6.67
N LEU A 135 29.92 -4.45 7.15
CA LEU A 135 28.65 -5.13 7.39
C LEU A 135 28.08 -4.69 8.73
N LYS A 136 26.86 -4.12 8.71
CA LYS A 136 26.13 -3.84 9.94
C LYS A 136 25.55 -5.13 10.51
N VAL A 137 26.11 -5.61 11.61
CA VAL A 137 25.62 -6.76 12.37
C VAL A 137 24.89 -6.26 13.62
N SER A 138 23.59 -6.54 13.73
CA SER A 138 22.84 -6.30 14.97
C SER A 138 22.95 -7.54 15.87
N PRO A 139 23.38 -7.40 17.14
CA PRO A 139 23.44 -8.54 18.04
C PRO A 139 22.03 -9.10 18.27
N LYS A 140 21.85 -10.41 18.08
CA LYS A 140 20.61 -11.09 18.48
C LYS A 140 20.45 -10.95 19.99
N LYS A 141 19.40 -10.26 20.45
CA LYS A 141 18.98 -10.36 21.85
C LYS A 141 18.51 -11.80 22.10
N GLY A 142 19.30 -12.54 22.87
CA GLY A 142 18.92 -13.76 23.60
C GLY A 142 18.16 -14.83 22.83
N MET A 143 18.89 -15.77 22.24
CA MET A 143 18.40 -17.14 22.06
C MET A 143 19.37 -18.07 22.78
N PHE A 144 19.10 -18.27 24.07
CA PHE A 144 19.35 -19.51 24.80
C PHE A 144 18.01 -19.87 25.47
#